data_AF-A0A9D8T7Y7-F1
#
_entry.id   AF-A0A9D8T7Y7-F1
#
_cell.length_a   1.000
_cell.length_b   1.000
_cell.length_c   1.000
_cell.angle_alpha   90.00
_cell.angle_beta   90.00
_cell.angle_gamma   90.00
#
_symmetry.space_group_name_H-M   'P 1'
#
loop_
_entity.id
_entity.type
_entity.pdbx_description
1 polymer ?
#
loop_
_entity_poly.entity_id
_entity_poly.type
_entity_poly.pdbx_seq_one_letter_code
_entity_poly.pdbx_strand_id
1 'polypeptide(L)'
;STLYRDTTFSAILKKSEEDLMADIEKLKEKAEKAGQPFDVAEALRKAEEANPGIEPIASEEQGVELLERIKNADFIVTSVGKKEGKEAPPRLFDLTSLQVECNKKFGYSADETLRLIQSLYEKKITTYPRVDTTYLSDDIYPKCANILAGLKPYEAWTAPLAGKTLIKSKKVFDNSKVTDHHAIIPTGQNPVNLTDMEKRVFDLVARRFIAVFYPDCKFSTTTVVGEADGIEFKTTGKQILDMGWRVIFAKPQTNLPDGMGENDIDPAEEERTLPTFKKGESGPHEPKLDEKWTQPPRPYTEATLLRAMETAGKFVDNDELRDALKANGIGRPSTRAAIIETLFKRHYIRKERKNLIATPTGVELIGLIHEELLKSAELTGIWEKKLREIEGKTYSATVFLEELKQMVGEVVYSVLSDNTNRRVTVVAETTQETPKEPKKKRASAPKKAKTEAKVTPAVLKIDDSMLGKACPLCGKGIIIKGKTAYGCSDWKNGCTFRQGF
;
A
#
# COMPACT_ATOMS: atom_id res chain seq x y z
N SER A 1 15.64 -5.76 22.23
CA SER A 1 16.79 -5.27 21.43
C SER A 1 18.01 -5.20 22.33
N THR A 2 19.20 -4.97 21.81
CA THR A 2 20.39 -4.67 22.61
C THR A 2 21.22 -3.60 21.93
N LEU A 3 21.84 -2.71 22.69
CA LEU A 3 22.79 -1.73 22.18
C LEU A 3 24.20 -2.27 22.40
N TYR A 4 24.91 -2.55 21.31
CA TYR A 4 26.33 -2.91 21.37
C TYR A 4 27.13 -1.81 20.68
N ARG A 5 28.08 -1.21 21.41
CA ARG A 5 28.75 0.04 21.04
C ARG A 5 27.71 1.15 20.83
N ASP A 6 27.56 1.63 19.61
CA ASP A 6 26.65 2.69 19.17
C ASP A 6 25.56 2.16 18.21
N THR A 7 25.44 0.82 18.10
CA THR A 7 24.53 0.18 17.14
C THR A 7 23.50 -0.67 17.86
N THR A 8 22.22 -0.42 17.55
CA THR A 8 21.12 -1.25 18.03
C THR A 8 21.00 -2.52 17.21
N PHE A 9 20.99 -3.66 17.89
CA PHE A 9 20.68 -4.97 17.35
C PHE A 9 19.29 -5.43 17.81
N SER A 10 18.51 -6.00 16.90
CA SER A 10 17.19 -6.56 17.19
C SER A 10 17.28 -8.07 17.35
N ALA A 11 16.65 -8.63 18.39
CA ALA A 11 16.61 -10.08 18.56
C ALA A 11 15.98 -10.73 17.32
N ILE A 12 16.56 -11.85 16.88
CA ILE A 12 15.99 -12.65 15.81
C ILE A 12 14.83 -13.44 16.42
N LEU A 13 13.64 -13.24 15.88
CA LEU A 13 12.45 -14.00 16.27
C LEU A 13 12.26 -15.19 15.33
N LYS A 14 11.90 -16.33 15.89
CA LYS A 14 11.35 -17.45 15.13
C LYS A 14 10.14 -16.96 14.33
N LYS A 15 10.15 -17.29 13.06
CA LYS A 15 9.03 -17.09 12.14
C LYS A 15 8.02 -18.18 12.44
N SER A 16 6.74 -17.86 12.29
CA SER A 16 5.71 -18.89 12.29
C SER A 16 5.90 -19.81 11.08
N GLU A 17 5.34 -21.02 11.16
CA GLU A 17 5.30 -21.94 10.02
C GLU A 17 4.61 -21.27 8.81
N GLU A 18 3.56 -20.46 9.04
CA GLU A 18 2.88 -19.67 8.01
C GLU A 18 3.82 -18.67 7.32
N ASP A 19 4.63 -17.94 8.09
CA ASP A 19 5.62 -16.99 7.54
C ASP A 19 6.71 -17.71 6.73
N LEU A 20 7.16 -18.88 7.21
CA LEU A 20 8.13 -19.71 6.49
C LEU A 20 7.55 -20.25 5.19
N MET A 21 6.32 -20.78 5.23
CA MET A 21 5.59 -21.28 4.06
C MET A 21 5.35 -20.19 3.03
N ALA A 22 5.01 -18.97 3.45
CA ALA A 22 4.85 -17.84 2.55
C ALA A 22 6.17 -17.46 1.82
N ASP A 23 7.32 -17.62 2.47
CA ASP A 23 8.62 -17.43 1.84
C ASP A 23 9.00 -18.60 0.92
N ILE A 24 8.66 -19.83 1.30
CA ILE A 24 8.88 -21.05 0.50
C ILE A 24 8.04 -21.03 -0.77
N GLU A 25 6.79 -20.56 -0.72
CA GLU A 25 5.94 -20.45 -1.91
C GLU A 25 6.55 -19.51 -2.96
N LYS A 26 7.17 -18.40 -2.54
CA LYS A 26 7.91 -17.51 -3.46
C LYS A 26 9.12 -18.20 -4.09
N LEU A 27 9.81 -19.05 -3.34
CA LEU A 27 10.96 -19.82 -3.85
C LEU A 27 10.49 -20.88 -4.84
N LYS A 28 9.39 -21.56 -4.53
CA LYS A 28 8.72 -22.52 -5.40
C LYS A 28 8.29 -21.88 -6.71
N GLU A 29 7.57 -20.75 -6.68
CA GLU A 29 7.18 -20.01 -7.89
C GLU A 29 8.41 -19.64 -8.76
N LYS A 30 9.53 -19.29 -8.12
CA LYS A 30 10.76 -18.93 -8.83
C LYS A 30 11.43 -20.15 -9.46
N ALA A 31 11.43 -21.28 -8.76
CA ALA A 31 11.95 -22.55 -9.25
C ALA A 31 11.10 -23.08 -10.42
N GLU A 32 9.77 -23.01 -10.30
CA GLU A 32 8.83 -23.37 -11.37
C GLU A 32 9.04 -22.52 -12.62
N LYS A 33 9.17 -21.19 -12.48
CA LYS A 33 9.50 -20.28 -13.60
C LYS A 33 10.85 -20.60 -14.25
N ALA A 34 11.75 -21.25 -13.51
CA ALA A 34 13.06 -21.70 -14.00
C ALA A 34 13.05 -23.16 -14.49
N GLY A 35 11.91 -23.87 -14.43
CA GLY A 35 11.80 -25.29 -14.78
C GLY A 35 12.57 -26.23 -13.84
N GLN A 36 12.80 -25.80 -12.59
CA GLN A 36 13.57 -26.54 -11.60
C GLN A 36 12.65 -27.31 -10.64
N PRO A 37 12.96 -28.57 -10.30
CA PRO A 37 12.23 -29.30 -9.27
C PRO A 37 12.41 -28.62 -7.91
N PHE A 38 11.33 -28.55 -7.13
CA PHE A 38 11.33 -27.89 -5.82
C PHE A 38 10.64 -28.78 -4.79
N ASP A 39 11.36 -29.14 -3.73
CA ASP A 39 10.84 -29.92 -2.60
C ASP A 39 10.50 -28.97 -1.46
N VAL A 40 9.20 -28.84 -1.19
CA VAL A 40 8.66 -27.94 -0.15
C VAL A 40 9.04 -28.42 1.25
N ALA A 41 9.04 -29.72 1.50
CA ALA A 41 9.32 -30.27 2.83
C ALA A 41 10.80 -30.07 3.18
N GLU A 42 11.69 -30.33 2.22
CA GLU A 42 13.12 -30.07 2.40
C GLU A 42 13.44 -28.57 2.55
N ALA A 43 12.73 -27.72 1.80
CA ALA A 43 12.87 -26.27 1.91
C ALA A 43 12.41 -25.75 3.27
N LEU A 44 11.30 -26.30 3.81
CA LEU A 44 10.78 -25.95 5.12
C LEU A 44 11.75 -26.33 6.23
N ARG A 45 12.24 -27.58 6.23
CA ARG A 45 13.24 -28.04 7.20
C ARG A 45 14.47 -27.14 7.24
N LYS A 46 15.02 -26.80 6.07
CA LYS A 46 16.18 -25.89 5.97
C LYS A 46 15.87 -24.48 6.47
N ALA A 47 14.64 -23.99 6.23
CA ALA A 47 14.24 -22.66 6.64
C ALA A 47 14.06 -22.57 8.17
N GLU A 48 13.56 -23.63 8.80
CA GLU A 48 13.48 -23.78 10.26
C GLU A 48 14.88 -23.82 10.89
N GLU A 49 15.78 -24.66 10.35
CA GLU A 49 17.17 -24.76 10.81
C GLU A 49 17.93 -23.42 10.67
N ALA A 50 17.64 -22.65 9.62
CA ALA A 50 18.24 -21.34 9.37
C ALA A 50 17.63 -20.19 10.18
N ASN A 51 16.64 -20.46 11.04
CA ASN A 51 15.97 -19.47 11.87
C ASN A 51 15.99 -19.84 13.37
N PRO A 52 17.17 -19.89 14.02
CA PRO A 52 17.33 -20.31 15.40
C PRO A 52 16.86 -19.26 16.43
N GLY A 53 16.08 -18.26 16.01
CA GLY A 53 15.63 -17.15 16.85
C GLY A 53 14.83 -17.59 18.09
N ILE A 54 14.60 -16.64 18.99
CA ILE A 54 13.71 -16.87 20.13
C ILE A 54 12.25 -16.90 19.68
N GLU A 55 11.39 -17.60 20.42
CA GLU A 55 9.95 -17.49 20.20
C GLU A 55 9.48 -16.04 20.45
N PRO A 56 8.40 -15.61 19.77
CA PRO A 56 7.77 -14.33 20.09
C PRO A 56 7.47 -14.23 21.58
N ILE A 57 7.90 -13.13 22.21
CA ILE A 57 7.70 -12.88 23.64
C ILE A 57 6.20 -12.66 23.88
N ALA A 58 5.56 -13.61 24.57
CA ALA A 58 4.11 -13.64 24.77
C ALA A 58 3.67 -12.93 26.08
N SER A 59 4.59 -12.78 27.04
CA SER A 59 4.32 -12.12 28.33
C SER A 59 5.48 -11.24 28.79
N GLU A 60 5.19 -10.29 29.67
CA GLU A 60 6.21 -9.42 30.27
C GLU A 60 7.21 -10.24 31.11
N GLU A 61 6.73 -11.24 31.85
CA GLU A 61 7.56 -12.11 32.69
C GLU A 61 8.59 -12.86 31.85
N GLN A 62 8.18 -13.46 30.73
CA GLN A 62 9.08 -14.12 29.78
C GLN A 62 10.11 -13.13 29.21
N GLY A 63 9.70 -11.91 28.89
CA GLY A 63 10.58 -10.86 28.38
C GLY A 63 11.62 -10.42 29.41
N VAL A 64 11.22 -10.28 30.68
CA VAL A 64 12.10 -9.91 31.80
C VAL A 64 13.09 -11.03 32.11
N GLU A 65 12.66 -12.29 32.08
CA GLU A 65 13.56 -13.44 32.25
C GLU A 65 14.66 -13.45 31.19
N LEU A 66 14.28 -13.30 29.91
CA LEU A 66 15.24 -13.21 28.80
C LEU A 66 16.18 -12.00 28.93
N LEU A 67 15.66 -10.85 29.42
CA LEU A 67 16.45 -9.64 29.63
C LEU A 67 17.50 -9.83 30.71
N GLU A 68 17.12 -10.35 31.89
CA GLU A 68 18.05 -10.58 33.00
C GLU A 68 19.09 -11.67 32.66
N ARG A 69 18.70 -12.68 31.87
CA ARG A 69 19.61 -13.72 31.37
C ARG A 69 20.79 -13.14 30.59
N ILE A 70 20.54 -12.22 29.66
CA ILE A 70 21.58 -11.66 28.78
C ILE A 70 22.29 -10.43 29.37
N LYS A 71 21.76 -9.83 30.44
CA LYS A 71 22.24 -8.56 31.02
C LYS A 71 23.71 -8.57 31.42
N ASN A 72 24.19 -9.68 31.96
CA ASN A 72 25.57 -9.86 32.43
C ASN A 72 26.43 -10.68 31.46
N ALA A 73 25.85 -11.16 30.35
CA ALA A 73 26.59 -11.85 29.31
C ALA A 73 27.21 -10.83 28.36
N ASP A 74 28.44 -11.09 27.93
CA ASP A 74 29.04 -10.31 26.86
C ASP A 74 28.30 -10.56 25.54
N PHE A 75 28.16 -9.51 24.74
CA PHE A 75 27.72 -9.63 23.37
C PHE A 75 28.89 -10.05 22.50
N ILE A 76 28.69 -11.04 21.62
CA ILE A 76 29.72 -11.56 20.73
C ILE A 76 29.23 -11.43 19.28
N VAL A 77 30.02 -10.80 18.41
CA VAL A 77 29.70 -10.75 16.97
C VAL A 77 30.03 -12.11 16.34
N THR A 78 29.01 -12.85 15.94
CA THR A 78 29.15 -14.20 15.36
C THR A 78 29.32 -14.18 13.85
N SER A 79 28.79 -13.15 13.16
CA SER A 79 28.86 -13.04 11.70
C SER A 79 28.83 -11.59 11.22
N VAL A 80 29.65 -11.30 10.21
CA VAL A 80 29.62 -10.05 9.45
C VAL A 80 29.56 -10.40 7.97
N GLY A 81 28.41 -10.15 7.35
CA GLY A 81 28.20 -10.37 5.93
C GLY A 81 28.10 -9.03 5.19
N LYS A 82 28.88 -8.88 4.10
CA LYS A 82 28.71 -7.77 3.15
C LYS A 82 28.20 -8.33 1.83
N LYS A 83 27.14 -7.72 1.30
CA LYS A 83 26.57 -8.09 0.01
C LYS A 83 26.39 -6.85 -0.84
N GLU A 84 27.06 -6.82 -1.98
CA GLU A 84 26.79 -5.81 -3.00
C GLU A 84 25.45 -6.09 -3.68
N GLY A 85 24.70 -5.02 -3.91
CA GLY A 85 23.41 -5.03 -4.56
C GLY A 85 23.31 -3.90 -5.58
N LYS A 86 22.37 -4.06 -6.50
CA LYS A 86 21.99 -3.04 -7.48
C LYS A 86 20.50 -2.78 -7.41
N GLU A 87 20.14 -1.53 -7.55
CA GLU A 87 18.76 -1.05 -7.57
C GLU A 87 18.53 -0.36 -8.91
N ALA A 88 17.69 -0.97 -9.75
CA ALA A 88 17.32 -0.41 -11.04
C ALA A 88 16.49 0.87 -10.89
N PRO A 89 16.53 1.78 -11.89
CA PRO A 89 15.66 2.94 -11.88
C PRO A 89 14.18 2.53 -11.78
N PRO A 90 13.35 3.35 -11.10
CA PRO A 90 11.92 3.08 -11.04
C PRO A 90 11.31 3.08 -12.45
N ARG A 91 10.28 2.24 -12.64
CA ARG A 91 9.60 2.10 -13.93
C ARG A 91 8.94 3.43 -14.36
N LEU A 92 8.77 3.60 -15.67
CA LEU A 92 7.96 4.69 -16.21
C LEU A 92 6.52 4.61 -15.69
N PHE A 93 5.76 5.68 -15.87
CA PHE A 93 4.39 5.74 -15.39
C PHE A 93 3.42 5.06 -16.35
N ASP A 94 2.53 4.27 -15.77
CA ASP A 94 1.16 4.10 -16.25
C ASP A 94 0.25 5.09 -15.50
N LEU A 95 -1.04 5.12 -15.81
CA LEU A 95 -1.97 6.05 -15.14
C LEU A 95 -2.10 5.78 -13.64
N THR A 96 -2.13 4.51 -13.23
CA THR A 96 -2.40 4.12 -11.83
C THR A 96 -1.21 4.45 -10.94
N SER A 97 0.01 4.16 -11.39
CA SER A 97 1.26 4.50 -10.71
C SER A 97 1.45 6.00 -10.60
N LEU A 98 1.08 6.78 -11.63
CA LEU A 98 1.09 8.25 -11.55
C LEU A 98 0.09 8.78 -10.52
N GLN A 99 -1.16 8.31 -10.55
CA GLN A 99 -2.19 8.67 -9.56
C GLN A 99 -1.75 8.34 -8.12
N VAL A 100 -1.16 7.16 -7.92
CA VAL A 100 -0.64 6.74 -6.62
C VAL A 100 0.47 7.67 -6.14
N GLU A 101 1.38 8.07 -7.02
CA GLU A 101 2.50 8.94 -6.66
C GLU A 101 2.07 10.38 -6.39
N CYS A 102 1.19 10.94 -7.24
CA CYS A 102 0.58 12.25 -7.02
C CYS A 102 -0.23 12.31 -5.70
N ASN A 103 -0.96 11.24 -5.37
CA ASN A 103 -1.67 11.17 -4.09
C ASN A 103 -0.73 11.12 -2.89
N LYS A 104 0.35 10.32 -2.97
CA LYS A 104 1.34 10.23 -1.90
C LYS A 104 2.05 11.56 -1.66
N LYS A 105 2.57 12.18 -2.73
CA LYS A 105 3.38 13.40 -2.66
C LYS A 105 2.55 14.64 -2.42
N PHE A 106 1.48 14.83 -3.21
CA PHE A 106 0.75 16.08 -3.27
C PHE A 106 -0.67 15.99 -2.67
N GLY A 107 -1.14 14.78 -2.36
CA GLY A 107 -2.51 14.58 -1.86
C GLY A 107 -3.58 14.66 -2.95
N TYR A 108 -3.20 14.75 -4.23
CA TYR A 108 -4.14 14.82 -5.35
C TYR A 108 -5.02 13.57 -5.41
N SER A 109 -6.29 13.76 -5.76
CA SER A 109 -7.19 12.64 -5.99
C SER A 109 -6.83 11.91 -7.28
N ALA A 110 -7.35 10.69 -7.44
CA ALA A 110 -7.21 9.93 -8.67
C ALA A 110 -7.79 10.70 -9.88
N ASP A 111 -8.95 11.32 -9.71
CA ASP A 111 -9.64 12.13 -10.73
C ASP A 111 -8.88 13.41 -11.06
N GLU A 112 -8.39 14.12 -10.04
CA GLU A 112 -7.60 15.34 -10.23
C GLU A 112 -6.32 15.05 -11.00
N THR A 113 -5.61 13.98 -10.64
CA THR A 113 -4.40 13.57 -11.36
C THR A 113 -4.72 13.22 -12.82
N LEU A 114 -5.83 12.50 -13.08
CA LEU A 114 -6.27 12.19 -14.44
C LEU A 114 -6.55 13.45 -15.25
N ARG A 115 -7.25 14.43 -14.68
CA ARG A 115 -7.51 15.72 -15.33
C ARG A 115 -6.22 16.48 -15.65
N LEU A 116 -5.27 16.51 -14.72
CA LEU A 116 -3.98 17.18 -14.91
C LEU A 116 -3.17 16.53 -16.03
N ILE A 117 -2.98 15.20 -16.01
CA ILE A 117 -2.22 14.53 -17.08
C ILE A 117 -2.96 14.56 -18.43
N GLN A 118 -4.29 14.57 -18.44
CA GLN A 118 -5.09 14.79 -19.65
C GLN A 118 -4.82 16.18 -20.25
N SER A 119 -4.79 17.22 -19.42
CA SER A 119 -4.43 18.57 -19.87
C SER A 119 -3.00 18.63 -20.44
N LEU A 120 -2.03 17.97 -19.79
CA LEU A 120 -0.65 17.87 -20.29
C LEU A 120 -0.58 17.14 -21.65
N TYR A 121 -1.39 16.11 -21.85
CA TYR A 121 -1.50 15.40 -23.13
C TYR A 121 -2.11 16.28 -24.23
N GLU A 122 -3.19 17.01 -23.93
CA GLU A 122 -3.84 17.93 -24.88
C GLU A 122 -2.94 19.11 -25.27
N LYS A 123 -2.09 19.56 -24.34
CA LYS A 123 -0.99 20.50 -24.58
C LYS A 123 0.20 19.89 -25.35
N LYS A 124 0.14 18.60 -25.71
CA LYS A 124 1.15 17.84 -26.48
C LYS A 124 2.52 17.73 -25.81
N ILE A 125 2.58 17.83 -24.49
CA ILE A 125 3.85 17.76 -23.73
C ILE A 125 4.09 16.40 -23.07
N THR A 126 3.04 15.58 -22.92
CA THR A 126 3.14 14.17 -22.51
C THR A 126 2.41 13.27 -23.50
N THR A 127 2.71 11.97 -23.48
CA THR A 127 2.02 10.97 -24.31
C THR A 127 0.67 10.57 -23.73
N TYR A 128 -0.09 9.75 -24.47
CA TYR A 128 -1.46 9.37 -24.12
C TYR A 128 -1.53 8.87 -22.66
N PRO A 129 -2.43 9.40 -21.82
CA PRO A 129 -2.31 9.21 -20.37
C PRO A 129 -3.12 8.05 -19.81
N ARG A 130 -4.02 7.43 -20.58
CA ARG A 130 -4.92 6.36 -20.10
C ARG A 130 -4.37 4.99 -20.43
N VAL A 131 -3.16 4.72 -19.95
CA VAL A 131 -2.38 3.52 -20.26
C VAL A 131 -2.23 2.64 -19.02
N ASP A 132 -2.12 1.32 -19.23
CA ASP A 132 -1.89 0.28 -18.21
C ASP A 132 -0.47 -0.32 -18.27
N THR A 133 0.42 0.23 -19.09
CA THR A 133 1.79 -0.24 -19.22
C THR A 133 2.82 0.79 -18.80
N THR A 134 3.92 0.29 -18.24
CA THR A 134 5.12 1.06 -17.86
C THR A 134 6.27 0.84 -18.85
N TYR A 135 6.00 0.19 -19.98
CA TYR A 135 6.97 -0.14 -21.02
C TYR A 135 6.83 0.77 -22.24
N LEU A 136 7.91 0.88 -23.00
CA LEU A 136 8.02 1.49 -24.32
C LEU A 136 8.28 0.40 -25.36
N SER A 137 7.83 0.65 -26.59
CA SER A 137 8.17 -0.17 -27.75
C SER A 137 9.54 0.23 -28.30
N ASP A 138 10.16 -0.69 -29.04
CA ASP A 138 11.50 -0.50 -29.59
C ASP A 138 11.62 0.66 -30.57
N ASP A 139 10.54 1.02 -31.27
CA ASP A 139 10.49 2.15 -32.20
C ASP A 139 10.56 3.52 -31.51
N ILE A 140 10.32 3.56 -30.19
CA ILE A 140 10.45 4.77 -29.38
C ILE A 140 11.91 5.05 -29.03
N TYR A 141 12.74 4.01 -28.91
CA TYR A 141 14.14 4.14 -28.47
C TYR A 141 14.96 5.16 -29.31
N PRO A 142 14.90 5.16 -30.66
CA PRO A 142 15.60 6.17 -31.48
C PRO A 142 15.13 7.61 -31.22
N LYS A 143 13.92 7.81 -30.70
CA LYS A 143 13.32 9.13 -30.42
C LYS A 143 13.77 9.69 -29.07
N CYS A 144 14.20 8.83 -28.13
CA CYS A 144 14.50 9.21 -26.75
C CYS A 144 15.60 10.28 -26.63
N ALA A 145 16.63 10.24 -27.47
CA ALA A 145 17.69 11.27 -27.46
C ALA A 145 17.14 12.68 -27.75
N ASN A 146 16.23 12.78 -28.71
CA ASN A 146 15.58 14.05 -29.06
C ASN A 146 14.59 14.50 -27.97
N ILE A 147 13.87 13.56 -27.36
CA ILE A 147 12.98 13.87 -26.22
C ILE A 147 13.79 14.46 -25.07
N LEU A 148 14.91 13.82 -24.68
CA LEU A 148 15.81 14.32 -23.63
C LEU A 148 16.39 15.70 -23.97
N ALA A 149 16.79 15.92 -25.22
CA ALA A 149 17.33 17.22 -25.66
C ALA A 149 16.30 18.37 -25.58
N GLY A 150 15.02 18.05 -25.68
CA GLY A 150 13.90 18.98 -25.56
C GLY A 150 13.53 19.34 -24.11
N LEU A 151 13.97 18.55 -23.12
CA LEU A 151 13.74 18.80 -21.69
C LEU A 151 14.71 19.85 -21.14
N LYS A 152 14.66 21.08 -21.68
CA LYS A 152 15.58 22.17 -21.33
C LYS A 152 15.64 22.51 -19.84
N PRO A 153 14.53 22.57 -19.08
CA PRO A 153 14.60 22.82 -17.64
C PRO A 153 15.38 21.74 -16.86
N TYR A 154 15.59 20.56 -17.45
CA TYR A 154 16.23 19.40 -16.84
C TYR A 154 17.67 19.18 -17.34
N GLU A 155 18.29 20.20 -17.96
CA GLU A 155 19.61 20.10 -18.59
C GLU A 155 20.69 19.53 -17.67
N ALA A 156 20.64 19.83 -16.37
CA ALA A 156 21.57 19.29 -15.39
C ALA A 156 21.57 17.74 -15.31
N TRP A 157 20.46 17.09 -15.68
CA TRP A 157 20.33 15.64 -15.75
C TRP A 157 20.32 15.08 -17.19
N THR A 158 20.02 15.89 -18.20
CA THR A 158 20.03 15.41 -19.59
C THR A 158 21.38 15.62 -20.29
N ALA A 159 22.15 16.65 -19.92
CA ALA A 159 23.47 16.92 -20.50
C ALA A 159 24.46 15.75 -20.35
N PRO A 160 24.54 15.03 -19.21
CA PRO A 160 25.42 13.86 -19.10
C PRO A 160 25.07 12.69 -20.04
N LEU A 161 23.85 12.68 -20.59
CA LEU A 161 23.36 11.66 -21.53
C LEU A 161 23.52 12.09 -23.00
N ALA A 162 23.71 13.39 -23.26
CA ALA A 162 23.80 13.93 -24.61
C ALA A 162 25.00 13.35 -25.38
N GLY A 163 24.76 12.93 -26.63
CA GLY A 163 25.80 12.35 -27.51
C GLY A 163 26.27 10.95 -27.13
N LYS A 164 25.70 10.33 -26.08
CA LYS A 164 26.01 8.95 -25.66
C LYS A 164 24.95 7.97 -26.16
N THR A 165 25.35 6.71 -26.32
CA THR A 165 24.39 5.62 -26.49
C THR A 165 23.59 5.46 -25.19
N LEU A 166 22.28 5.63 -25.29
CA LEU A 166 21.37 5.49 -24.14
C LEU A 166 21.30 4.03 -23.67
N ILE A 167 20.95 3.82 -22.40
CA ILE A 167 20.70 2.47 -21.88
C ILE A 167 19.37 1.97 -22.44
N LYS A 168 19.37 0.81 -23.11
CA LYS A 168 18.17 0.14 -23.62
C LYS A 168 17.79 -1.07 -22.76
N SER A 169 17.29 -0.81 -21.55
CA SER A 169 16.92 -1.87 -20.60
C SER A 169 15.63 -2.58 -21.03
N LYS A 170 15.61 -3.93 -20.99
CA LYS A 170 14.38 -4.73 -21.19
C LYS A 170 13.30 -4.47 -20.13
N LYS A 171 13.67 -3.86 -18.99
CA LYS A 171 12.69 -3.41 -17.99
C LYS A 171 11.89 -2.18 -18.43
N VAL A 172 12.32 -1.52 -19.51
CA VAL A 172 11.75 -0.29 -20.05
C VAL A 172 11.29 -0.51 -21.48
N PHE A 173 12.10 -1.14 -22.32
CA PHE A 173 11.80 -1.43 -23.72
C PHE A 173 11.45 -2.92 -23.89
N ASP A 174 10.17 -3.22 -24.04
CA ASP A 174 9.70 -4.59 -24.27
C ASP A 174 8.38 -4.58 -25.06
N ASN A 175 8.46 -4.90 -26.36
CA ASN A 175 7.29 -4.91 -27.24
C ASN A 175 6.20 -5.89 -26.77
N SER A 176 6.57 -6.98 -26.09
CA SER A 176 5.57 -7.95 -25.60
C SER A 176 4.80 -7.45 -24.38
N LYS A 177 5.14 -6.26 -23.87
CA LYS A 177 4.50 -5.61 -22.72
C LYS A 177 3.81 -4.29 -23.12
N VAL A 178 3.75 -4.00 -24.41
CA VAL A 178 3.06 -2.84 -24.98
C VAL A 178 1.84 -3.36 -25.73
N THR A 179 0.68 -2.78 -25.44
CA THR A 179 -0.58 -3.04 -26.14
C THR A 179 -0.81 -1.93 -27.17
N ASP A 180 -1.97 -1.28 -27.18
CA ASP A 180 -2.29 -0.16 -28.08
C ASP A 180 -1.50 1.12 -27.73
N HIS A 181 -1.05 1.23 -26.48
CA HIS A 181 -0.36 2.40 -25.96
C HIS A 181 0.84 2.00 -25.11
N HIS A 182 1.81 2.89 -25.02
CA HIS A 182 3.01 2.74 -24.21
C HIS A 182 2.97 3.64 -22.97
N ALA A 183 3.98 3.55 -22.10
CA ALA A 183 4.08 4.35 -20.88
C ALA A 183 3.96 5.87 -21.09
N ILE A 184 3.52 6.57 -20.06
CA ILE A 184 3.43 8.03 -20.03
C ILE A 184 4.84 8.62 -19.94
N ILE A 185 5.26 9.32 -21.00
CA ILE A 185 6.57 9.97 -21.12
C ILE A 185 6.42 11.41 -21.63
N PRO A 186 7.40 12.29 -21.43
CA PRO A 186 7.39 13.59 -22.09
C PRO A 186 7.60 13.44 -23.60
N THR A 187 7.10 14.41 -24.38
CA THR A 187 7.27 14.43 -25.84
C THR A 187 8.55 15.17 -26.28
N GLY A 188 9.22 15.86 -25.35
CA GLY A 188 10.34 16.76 -25.63
C GLY A 188 9.91 18.17 -26.04
N GLN A 189 8.61 18.43 -26.15
CA GLN A 189 8.10 19.80 -26.32
C GLN A 189 8.30 20.61 -25.02
N ASN A 190 8.61 21.89 -25.17
CA ASN A 190 8.87 22.76 -24.03
C ASN A 190 7.58 22.97 -23.20
N PRO A 191 7.58 22.68 -21.88
CA PRO A 191 6.41 22.85 -21.03
C PRO A 191 6.15 24.34 -20.74
N VAL A 192 5.43 25.03 -21.62
CA VAL A 192 5.00 26.42 -21.44
C VAL A 192 3.56 26.52 -20.93
N ASN A 193 3.24 27.58 -20.18
CA ASN A 193 1.88 27.89 -19.70
C ASN A 193 1.24 26.75 -18.87
N LEU A 194 2.01 26.18 -17.94
CA LEU A 194 1.53 25.18 -16.99
C LEU A 194 1.14 25.82 -15.66
N THR A 195 0.01 25.39 -15.11
CA THR A 195 -0.34 25.65 -13.71
C THR A 195 0.65 24.94 -12.78
N ASP A 196 0.77 25.38 -11.53
CA ASP A 196 1.73 24.76 -10.60
C ASP A 196 1.43 23.26 -10.34
N MET A 197 0.16 22.87 -10.41
CA MET A 197 -0.24 21.47 -10.30
C MET A 197 0.19 20.65 -11.53
N GLU A 198 0.01 21.21 -12.73
CA GLU A 198 0.49 20.60 -13.98
C GLU A 198 2.01 20.48 -13.99
N LYS A 199 2.72 21.51 -13.50
CA LYS A 199 4.19 21.48 -13.37
C LYS A 199 4.65 20.32 -12.50
N ARG A 200 4.01 20.11 -11.34
CA ARG A 200 4.31 18.99 -10.44
C ARG A 200 4.10 17.62 -11.09
N VAL A 201 2.98 17.45 -11.82
CA VAL A 201 2.70 16.19 -12.52
C VAL A 201 3.70 15.95 -13.65
N PHE A 202 4.01 16.99 -14.44
CA PHE A 202 5.00 16.91 -15.50
C PHE A 202 6.39 16.58 -14.95
N ASP A 203 6.77 17.17 -13.81
CA ASP A 203 8.06 16.94 -13.17
C ASP A 203 8.28 15.47 -12.81
N LEU A 204 7.26 14.81 -12.26
CA LEU A 204 7.31 13.37 -11.99
C LEU A 204 7.58 12.59 -13.28
N VAL A 205 6.79 12.86 -14.33
CA VAL A 205 6.91 12.17 -15.63
C VAL A 205 8.28 12.38 -16.25
N ALA A 206 8.79 13.62 -16.27
CA ALA A 206 10.09 13.97 -16.81
C ALA A 206 11.23 13.30 -16.05
N ARG A 207 11.26 13.40 -14.72
CA ARG A 207 12.33 12.81 -13.88
C ARG A 207 12.35 11.29 -13.96
N ARG A 208 11.18 10.64 -14.02
CA ARG A 208 11.08 9.20 -14.22
C ARG A 208 11.61 8.78 -15.60
N PHE A 209 11.30 9.55 -16.65
CA PHE A 209 11.83 9.30 -17.99
C PHE A 209 13.35 9.52 -18.09
N ILE A 210 13.91 10.52 -17.42
CA ILE A 210 15.36 10.73 -17.42
C ILE A 210 16.07 9.58 -16.66
N ALA A 211 15.49 9.15 -15.54
CA ALA A 211 16.08 8.13 -14.66
C ALA A 211 16.29 6.77 -15.32
N VAL A 212 15.43 6.37 -16.27
CA VAL A 212 15.57 5.07 -16.93
C VAL A 212 16.81 4.95 -17.83
N PHE A 213 17.46 6.07 -18.15
CA PHE A 213 18.71 6.10 -18.93
C PHE A 213 19.97 6.22 -18.07
N TYR A 214 19.83 6.32 -16.74
CA TYR A 214 20.94 6.29 -15.80
C TYR A 214 21.27 4.86 -15.37
N PRO A 215 22.52 4.59 -14.96
CA PRO A 215 22.89 3.27 -14.43
C PRO A 215 22.16 2.97 -13.11
N ASP A 216 22.06 1.68 -12.80
CA ASP A 216 21.56 1.20 -11.51
C ASP A 216 22.32 1.85 -10.35
N CYS A 217 21.61 2.20 -9.27
CA CYS A 217 22.24 2.55 -8.02
C CYS A 217 22.92 1.30 -7.44
N LYS A 218 24.20 1.41 -7.07
CA LYS A 218 24.95 0.32 -6.44
C LYS A 218 25.07 0.60 -4.95
N PHE A 219 24.86 -0.44 -4.15
CA PHE A 219 24.94 -0.33 -2.70
C PHE A 219 25.59 -1.58 -2.11
N SER A 220 26.15 -1.44 -0.91
CA SER A 220 26.59 -2.55 -0.08
C SER A 220 25.68 -2.64 1.15
N THR A 221 25.05 -3.80 1.33
CA THR A 221 24.34 -4.10 2.58
C THR A 221 25.26 -4.88 3.50
N THR A 222 25.52 -4.33 4.68
CA THR A 222 26.23 -5.01 5.76
C THR A 222 25.21 -5.57 6.73
N THR A 223 25.23 -6.89 6.92
CA THR A 223 24.45 -7.58 7.96
C THR A 223 25.41 -8.03 9.04
N VAL A 224 25.13 -7.68 10.28
CA VAL A 224 25.88 -8.14 11.44
C VAL A 224 24.94 -8.95 12.31
N VAL A 225 25.39 -10.16 12.66
CA VAL A 225 24.73 -11.03 13.63
C VAL A 225 25.66 -11.14 14.82
N GLY A 226 25.11 -11.00 16.00
CA GLY A 226 25.79 -11.29 17.24
C GLY A 226 24.86 -12.02 18.20
N GLU A 227 25.43 -12.52 19.28
CA GLU A 227 24.71 -13.29 20.28
C GLU A 227 25.07 -12.82 21.69
N ALA A 228 24.16 -13.06 22.62
CA ALA A 228 24.43 -13.02 24.05
C ALA A 228 23.70 -14.17 24.72
N ASP A 229 24.46 -15.02 25.42
CA ASP A 229 23.97 -16.24 26.10
C ASP A 229 23.02 -17.09 25.23
N GLY A 230 23.40 -17.32 23.96
CA GLY A 230 22.65 -18.12 22.99
C GLY A 230 21.43 -17.43 22.35
N ILE A 231 21.15 -16.16 22.67
CA ILE A 231 20.13 -15.37 21.98
C ILE A 231 20.77 -14.60 20.83
N GLU A 232 20.34 -14.86 19.60
CA GLU A 232 20.84 -14.15 18.42
C GLU A 232 20.14 -12.81 18.20
N PHE A 233 20.93 -11.82 17.78
CA PHE A 233 20.49 -10.50 17.39
C PHE A 233 21.07 -10.11 16.02
N LYS A 234 20.33 -9.30 15.28
CA LYS A 234 20.69 -8.85 13.94
C LYS A 234 20.55 -7.34 13.80
N THR A 235 21.46 -6.75 13.04
CA THR A 235 21.33 -5.40 12.50
C THR A 235 21.79 -5.35 11.05
N THR A 236 21.29 -4.36 10.31
CA THR A 236 21.61 -4.19 8.88
C THR A 236 21.85 -2.73 8.56
N GLY A 237 22.91 -2.44 7.83
CA GLY A 237 23.19 -1.13 7.24
C GLY A 237 23.25 -1.19 5.73
N LYS A 238 22.93 -0.07 5.08
CA LYS A 238 23.04 0.10 3.62
C LYS A 238 23.95 1.30 3.36
N GLN A 239 25.00 1.09 2.58
CA GLN A 239 25.88 2.14 2.08
C GLN A 239 25.70 2.25 0.57
N ILE A 240 25.42 3.45 0.06
CA ILE A 240 25.42 3.69 -1.38
C ILE A 240 26.87 3.80 -1.87
N LEU A 241 27.23 2.98 -2.86
CA LEU A 241 28.55 2.97 -3.50
C LEU A 241 28.55 3.84 -4.76
N ASP A 242 27.43 3.84 -5.48
CA ASP A 242 27.20 4.59 -6.71
C ASP A 242 25.74 5.02 -6.74
N MET A 243 25.48 6.34 -6.80
CA MET A 243 24.13 6.87 -6.79
C MET A 243 23.33 6.45 -8.02
N GLY A 244 23.98 6.28 -9.18
CA GLY A 244 23.29 5.99 -10.44
C GLY A 244 22.10 6.92 -10.68
N TRP A 245 20.93 6.35 -10.97
CA TRP A 245 19.68 7.10 -11.16
C TRP A 245 19.21 7.92 -9.95
N ARG A 246 19.66 7.61 -8.72
CA ARG A 246 19.23 8.33 -7.50
C ARG A 246 19.65 9.80 -7.51
N VAL A 247 20.66 10.19 -8.31
CA VAL A 247 21.08 11.60 -8.44
C VAL A 247 19.95 12.53 -8.90
N ILE A 248 18.97 12.00 -9.63
CA ILE A 248 17.81 12.76 -10.12
C ILE A 248 16.87 13.11 -8.96
N PHE A 249 16.92 12.34 -7.87
CA PHE A 249 16.03 12.44 -6.72
C PHE A 249 16.70 13.00 -5.46
N ALA A 250 18.02 13.20 -5.48
CA ALA A 250 18.83 13.35 -4.27
C ALA A 250 18.86 14.74 -3.60
N LYS A 251 18.48 15.84 -4.27
CA LYS A 251 18.34 17.20 -3.69
C LYS A 251 17.39 18.08 -4.53
N PRO A 252 16.78 19.15 -3.99
CA PRO A 252 16.03 20.10 -4.80
C PRO A 252 17.00 20.89 -5.67
N GLN A 253 16.80 20.90 -6.99
CA GLN A 253 17.59 21.75 -7.87
C GLN A 253 17.04 23.16 -7.91
N THR A 254 17.90 24.14 -7.66
CA THR A 254 17.57 25.57 -7.66
C THR A 254 17.22 26.13 -9.03
N ASN A 255 17.44 25.36 -10.10
CA ASN A 255 17.27 25.80 -11.49
C ASN A 255 15.95 25.32 -12.11
N LEU A 256 15.16 24.53 -11.38
CA LEU A 256 13.83 24.12 -11.83
C LEU A 256 12.81 25.24 -11.52
N PRO A 257 11.75 25.40 -12.33
CA PRO A 257 10.68 26.34 -12.04
C PRO A 257 10.02 26.08 -10.68
N ASP A 258 9.53 27.15 -10.03
CA ASP A 258 8.80 27.04 -8.76
C ASP A 258 7.68 25.99 -8.83
N GLY A 259 7.66 25.09 -7.85
CA GLY A 259 6.75 23.96 -7.77
C GLY A 259 7.27 22.65 -8.39
N MET A 260 8.48 22.61 -8.95
CA MET A 260 9.16 21.40 -9.44
C MET A 260 10.39 21.06 -8.57
N GLY A 261 10.79 19.78 -8.55
CA GLY A 261 12.04 19.37 -7.89
C GLY A 261 11.99 19.24 -6.37
N GLU A 262 10.85 18.86 -5.78
CA GLU A 262 10.81 18.48 -4.36
C GLU A 262 11.70 17.24 -4.08
N ASN A 263 12.21 17.16 -2.85
CA ASN A 263 12.98 16.01 -2.38
C ASN A 263 12.10 14.77 -2.31
N ASP A 264 12.49 13.73 -3.02
CA ASP A 264 11.71 12.49 -3.12
C ASP A 264 12.30 11.34 -2.31
N ILE A 265 13.46 11.54 -1.69
CA ILE A 265 14.09 10.57 -0.79
C ILE A 265 13.55 10.82 0.63
N ASP A 266 12.95 9.79 1.21
CA ASP A 266 12.54 9.79 2.61
C ASP A 266 13.79 9.92 3.50
N PRO A 267 13.85 10.86 4.46
CA PRO A 267 14.93 10.90 5.45
C PRO A 267 15.10 9.58 6.22
N ALA A 268 14.07 8.73 6.30
CA ALA A 268 14.20 7.40 6.87
C ALA A 268 14.95 6.39 5.97
N GLU A 269 15.08 6.67 4.66
CA GLU A 269 16.05 6.00 3.77
C GLU A 269 17.48 6.55 3.93
N GLU A 270 17.73 7.45 4.88
CA GLU A 270 19.08 7.91 5.19
C GLU A 270 20.02 6.73 5.42
N GLU A 271 21.14 6.79 4.71
CA GLU A 271 22.22 5.82 4.68
C GLU A 271 22.75 5.54 6.09
N ARG A 272 22.20 4.52 6.74
CA ARG A 272 22.77 4.00 7.99
C ARG A 272 23.97 3.14 7.65
N THR A 273 25.12 3.79 7.48
CA THR A 273 26.40 3.11 7.49
C THR A 273 26.67 2.58 8.89
N LEU A 274 26.79 1.26 9.02
CA LEU A 274 27.20 0.65 10.28
C LEU A 274 28.69 0.92 10.54
N PRO A 275 29.11 1.03 11.80
CA PRO A 275 30.52 0.99 12.14
C PRO A 275 31.14 -0.34 11.72
N THR A 276 32.48 -0.40 11.67
CA THR A 276 33.16 -1.65 11.32
C THR A 276 33.10 -2.63 12.49
N PHE A 277 32.59 -3.83 12.20
CA PHE A 277 32.55 -4.98 13.10
C PHE A 277 33.52 -6.07 12.65
N LYS A 278 34.03 -6.87 13.59
CA LYS A 278 34.90 -8.03 13.36
C LYS A 278 34.24 -9.26 13.97
N LYS A 279 34.17 -10.36 13.20
CA LYS A 279 33.73 -11.65 13.75
C LYS A 279 34.61 -12.05 14.93
N GLY A 280 33.98 -12.45 16.03
CA GLY A 280 34.60 -12.79 17.29
C GLY A 280 34.92 -11.61 18.20
N GLU A 281 34.65 -10.35 17.78
CA GLU A 281 34.72 -9.24 18.73
C GLU A 281 33.62 -9.41 19.79
N SER A 282 33.94 -9.01 21.01
CA SER A 282 33.08 -9.22 22.17
C SER A 282 33.19 -8.05 23.14
N GLY A 283 32.14 -7.79 23.90
CA GLY A 283 32.18 -6.84 25.01
C GLY A 283 30.80 -6.55 25.60
N PRO A 284 30.73 -5.57 26.51
CA PRO A 284 29.48 -5.21 27.17
C PRO A 284 28.46 -4.64 26.19
N HIS A 285 27.19 -4.86 26.50
CA HIS A 285 26.04 -4.34 25.77
C HIS A 285 24.96 -3.83 26.74
N GLU A 286 23.95 -3.14 26.20
CA GLU A 286 22.80 -2.67 26.97
C GLU A 286 21.51 -3.30 26.41
N PRO A 287 21.09 -4.45 26.95
CA PRO A 287 19.82 -5.07 26.59
C PRO A 287 18.63 -4.19 26.96
N LYS A 288 17.62 -4.18 26.09
CA LYS A 288 16.37 -3.44 26.29
C LYS A 288 15.17 -4.26 25.84
N LEU A 289 14.17 -4.35 26.71
CA LEU A 289 12.85 -4.88 26.35
C LEU A 289 11.98 -3.73 25.82
N ASP A 290 11.56 -3.83 24.55
CA ASP A 290 10.68 -2.85 23.92
C ASP A 290 9.24 -3.40 23.90
N GLU A 291 8.32 -2.74 24.62
CA GLU A 291 6.90 -3.07 24.54
C GLU A 291 6.31 -2.54 23.22
N LYS A 292 5.66 -3.42 22.44
CA LYS A 292 5.06 -3.09 21.14
C LYS A 292 3.62 -3.57 21.10
N TRP A 293 2.79 -2.83 20.38
CA TRP A 293 1.38 -3.13 20.18
C TRP A 293 1.12 -3.41 18.70
N THR A 294 0.36 -4.47 18.40
CA THR A 294 -0.19 -4.65 17.06
C THR A 294 -1.11 -3.48 16.76
N GLN A 295 -1.02 -2.95 15.53
CA GLN A 295 -1.92 -1.92 15.07
C GLN A 295 -2.98 -2.56 14.18
N PRO A 296 -4.26 -2.15 14.29
CA PRO A 296 -5.25 -2.56 13.32
C PRO A 296 -4.82 -2.13 11.91
N PRO A 297 -5.26 -2.82 10.85
CA PRO A 297 -5.00 -2.42 9.47
C PRO A 297 -5.37 -0.96 9.26
N ARG A 298 -4.48 -0.21 8.60
CA ARG A 298 -4.75 1.20 8.29
C ARG A 298 -5.90 1.29 7.29
N PRO A 299 -6.81 2.25 7.44
CA PRO A 299 -7.81 2.53 6.41
C PRO A 299 -7.14 2.81 5.06
N TYR A 300 -7.84 2.50 3.97
CA TYR A 300 -7.36 2.84 2.64
C TYR A 300 -7.27 4.37 2.48
N THR A 301 -6.20 4.87 1.88
CA THR A 301 -6.21 6.12 1.11
C THR A 301 -6.58 5.84 -0.33
N GLU A 302 -6.85 6.87 -1.15
CA GLU A 302 -7.06 6.68 -2.60
C GLU A 302 -5.87 5.95 -3.26
N ALA A 303 -4.63 6.29 -2.91
CA ALA A 303 -3.45 5.57 -3.41
C ALA A 303 -3.48 4.08 -3.07
N THR A 304 -3.76 3.73 -1.82
CA THR A 304 -3.77 2.31 -1.41
C THR A 304 -5.00 1.57 -1.94
N LEU A 305 -6.13 2.26 -2.14
CA LEU A 305 -7.32 1.67 -2.75
C LEU A 305 -7.09 1.40 -4.25
N LEU A 306 -6.49 2.35 -4.98
CA LEU A 306 -6.10 2.13 -6.38
C LEU A 306 -5.17 0.92 -6.55
N ARG A 307 -4.19 0.77 -5.64
CA ARG A 307 -3.32 -0.41 -5.62
C ARG A 307 -4.08 -1.69 -5.29
N ALA A 308 -5.01 -1.63 -4.34
CA ALA A 308 -5.86 -2.79 -4.01
C ALA A 308 -6.75 -3.20 -5.21
N MET A 309 -7.31 -2.23 -5.95
CA MET A 309 -8.07 -2.48 -7.18
C MET A 309 -7.20 -3.12 -8.26
N GLU A 310 -5.97 -2.62 -8.46
CA GLU A 310 -5.01 -3.16 -9.43
C GLU A 310 -4.58 -4.60 -9.10
N THR A 311 -4.39 -4.91 -7.81
CA THR A 311 -3.96 -6.24 -7.35
C THR A 311 -5.09 -7.04 -6.71
N ALA A 312 -6.33 -6.81 -7.11
CA ALA A 312 -7.51 -7.42 -6.48
C ALA A 312 -7.49 -8.96 -6.51
N GLY A 313 -6.80 -9.55 -7.50
CA GLY A 313 -6.60 -11.01 -7.56
C GLY A 313 -5.86 -11.60 -6.35
N LYS A 314 -5.16 -10.79 -5.53
CA LYS A 314 -4.55 -11.27 -4.27
C LYS A 314 -5.58 -11.70 -3.22
N PHE A 315 -6.84 -11.27 -3.38
CA PHE A 315 -7.94 -11.62 -2.49
C PHE A 315 -8.83 -12.74 -3.08
N VAL A 316 -8.33 -13.42 -4.13
CA VAL A 316 -9.02 -14.53 -4.80
C VAL A 316 -8.21 -15.80 -4.56
N ASP A 317 -8.86 -16.80 -3.93
CA ASP A 317 -8.20 -18.05 -3.55
C ASP A 317 -7.98 -18.97 -4.75
N ASN A 318 -8.86 -18.92 -5.75
CA ASN A 318 -8.72 -19.73 -6.96
C ASN A 318 -7.60 -19.21 -7.86
N ASP A 319 -6.58 -20.03 -8.09
CA ASP A 319 -5.41 -19.68 -8.88
C ASP A 319 -5.73 -19.26 -10.32
N GLU A 320 -6.69 -19.92 -10.99
CA GLU A 320 -7.07 -19.58 -12.37
C GLU A 320 -7.76 -18.20 -12.44
N LEU A 321 -8.64 -17.90 -11.48
CA LEU A 321 -9.33 -16.61 -11.40
C LEU A 321 -8.38 -15.48 -10.98
N ARG A 322 -7.46 -15.77 -10.07
CA ARG A 322 -6.37 -14.86 -9.71
C ARG A 322 -5.52 -14.52 -10.94
N ASP A 323 -5.19 -15.54 -11.74
CA ASP A 323 -4.45 -15.38 -12.98
C ASP A 323 -5.23 -14.57 -14.00
N ALA A 324 -6.56 -14.70 -14.02
CA ALA A 324 -7.41 -13.83 -14.81
C ALA A 324 -7.34 -12.36 -14.36
N LEU A 325 -7.12 -12.08 -13.09
CA LEU A 325 -7.04 -10.71 -12.59
C LEU A 325 -5.62 -10.11 -12.63
N LYS A 326 -4.57 -10.89 -12.96
CA LYS A 326 -3.16 -10.44 -12.94
C LYS A 326 -2.88 -9.20 -13.78
N ALA A 327 -3.59 -9.01 -14.89
CA ALA A 327 -3.32 -7.90 -15.83
C ALA A 327 -3.92 -6.57 -15.36
N ASN A 328 -5.16 -6.57 -14.87
CA ASN A 328 -5.94 -5.35 -14.64
C ASN A 328 -6.68 -5.31 -13.30
N GLY A 329 -6.65 -6.36 -12.48
CA GLY A 329 -7.44 -6.42 -11.26
C GLY A 329 -8.91 -6.10 -11.52
N ILE A 330 -9.51 -5.22 -10.70
CA ILE A 330 -10.87 -4.72 -10.89
C ILE A 330 -10.84 -3.34 -11.56
N GLY A 331 -11.59 -3.21 -12.65
CA GLY A 331 -11.67 -2.00 -13.45
C GLY A 331 -10.42 -1.77 -14.31
N ARG A 332 -10.43 -0.70 -15.10
CA ARG A 332 -9.32 -0.29 -15.96
C ARG A 332 -8.75 1.04 -15.45
N PRO A 333 -7.50 1.41 -15.79
CA PRO A 333 -6.95 2.69 -15.34
C PRO A 333 -7.85 3.89 -15.69
N SER A 334 -8.54 3.81 -16.83
CA SER A 334 -9.48 4.84 -17.30
C SER A 334 -10.77 4.95 -16.45
N THR A 335 -11.14 3.93 -15.67
CA THR A 335 -12.41 3.89 -14.93
C THR A 335 -12.26 3.93 -13.41
N ARG A 336 -11.11 3.51 -12.86
CA ARG A 336 -10.92 3.42 -11.40
C ARG A 336 -11.18 4.73 -10.66
N ALA A 337 -10.68 5.85 -11.19
CA ALA A 337 -10.93 7.18 -10.61
C ALA A 337 -12.44 7.52 -10.56
N ALA A 338 -13.16 7.30 -11.66
CA ALA A 338 -14.59 7.56 -11.74
C ALA A 338 -15.42 6.68 -10.80
N ILE A 339 -14.99 5.44 -10.55
CA ILE A 339 -15.61 4.56 -9.56
C ILE A 339 -15.43 5.14 -8.16
N ILE A 340 -14.23 5.55 -7.78
CA ILE A 340 -13.97 6.18 -6.47
C ILE A 340 -14.83 7.45 -6.30
N GLU A 341 -14.90 8.30 -7.32
CA GLU A 341 -15.78 9.48 -7.34
C GLU A 341 -17.27 9.12 -7.20
N THR A 342 -17.71 8.01 -7.81
CA THR A 342 -19.08 7.54 -7.67
C THR A 342 -19.38 7.10 -6.23
N LEU A 343 -18.44 6.45 -5.55
CA LEU A 343 -18.60 6.06 -4.15
C LEU A 343 -18.73 7.28 -3.23
N PHE A 344 -18.00 8.37 -3.52
CA PHE A 344 -18.15 9.64 -2.81
C PHE A 344 -19.50 10.30 -3.10
N LYS A 345 -19.88 10.43 -4.38
CA LYS A 345 -21.14 11.06 -4.81
C LYS A 345 -22.38 10.35 -4.26
N ARG A 346 -22.30 9.04 -4.06
CA ARG A 346 -23.37 8.23 -3.45
C ARG A 346 -23.27 8.14 -1.93
N HIS A 347 -22.32 8.83 -1.33
CA HIS A 347 -22.07 8.84 0.12
C HIS A 347 -21.83 7.45 0.72
N TYR A 348 -21.27 6.50 -0.04
CA TYR A 348 -20.88 5.19 0.48
C TYR A 348 -19.55 5.24 1.21
N ILE A 349 -18.68 6.16 0.81
CA ILE A 349 -17.43 6.46 1.49
C ILE A 349 -17.31 7.96 1.73
N ARG A 350 -16.50 8.32 2.71
CA ARG A 350 -16.14 9.71 3.01
C ARG A 350 -14.65 9.81 3.30
N LYS A 351 -14.10 11.00 3.08
CA LYS A 351 -12.68 11.27 3.29
C LYS A 351 -12.48 11.86 4.69
N GLU A 352 -11.64 11.21 5.49
CA GLU A 352 -11.13 11.75 6.75
C GLU A 352 -9.64 12.00 6.59
N ARG A 353 -9.25 13.27 6.40
CA ARG A 353 -7.89 13.64 6.01
C ARG A 353 -7.48 12.93 4.71
N LYS A 354 -6.61 11.92 4.77
CA LYS A 354 -6.19 11.09 3.62
C LYS A 354 -6.90 9.73 3.57
N ASN A 355 -7.61 9.36 4.63
CA ASN A 355 -8.24 8.06 4.77
C ASN A 355 -9.64 8.05 4.15
N LEU A 356 -10.00 6.92 3.56
CA LEU A 356 -11.30 6.58 3.04
C LEU A 356 -12.00 5.73 4.07
N ILE A 357 -13.13 6.22 4.58
CA ILE A 357 -13.92 5.57 5.62
C ILE A 357 -15.28 5.24 5.01
N ALA A 358 -15.69 3.97 5.13
CA ALA A 358 -17.05 3.56 4.77
C ALA A 358 -18.05 4.29 5.67
N THR A 359 -19.09 4.85 5.07
CA THR A 359 -20.19 5.46 5.82
C THR A 359 -21.13 4.35 6.34
N PRO A 360 -22.02 4.65 7.31
CA PRO A 360 -23.08 3.72 7.69
C PRO A 360 -23.88 3.24 6.49
N THR A 361 -24.24 4.15 5.56
CA THR A 361 -24.89 3.83 4.28
C THR A 361 -24.12 2.79 3.47
N GLY A 362 -22.81 2.97 3.31
CA GLY A 362 -21.97 2.03 2.55
C GLY A 362 -21.89 0.65 3.21
N VAL A 363 -21.73 0.61 4.53
CA VAL A 363 -21.68 -0.66 5.30
C VAL A 363 -23.01 -1.39 5.23
N GLU A 364 -24.12 -0.68 5.45
CA GLU A 364 -25.47 -1.26 5.39
C GLU A 364 -25.80 -1.76 3.98
N LEU A 365 -25.44 -1.03 2.92
CA LEU A 365 -25.65 -1.48 1.55
C LEU A 365 -24.95 -2.82 1.28
N ILE A 366 -23.69 -2.97 1.69
CA ILE A 366 -22.97 -4.23 1.55
C ILE A 366 -23.63 -5.35 2.38
N GLY A 367 -24.10 -5.04 3.59
CA GLY A 367 -24.83 -5.99 4.44
C GLY A 367 -26.21 -6.41 3.92
N LEU A 368 -26.82 -5.62 3.03
CA LEU A 368 -28.09 -5.97 2.39
C LEU A 368 -27.91 -7.00 1.27
N ILE A 369 -26.78 -6.95 0.56
CA ILE A 369 -26.50 -7.84 -0.57
C ILE A 369 -26.22 -9.24 -0.03
N HIS A 370 -27.16 -10.16 -0.25
CA HIS A 370 -27.03 -11.57 0.16
C HIS A 370 -26.11 -12.38 -0.75
N GLU A 371 -26.06 -12.04 -2.03
CA GLU A 371 -25.20 -12.73 -2.99
C GLU A 371 -23.72 -12.38 -2.72
N GLU A 372 -23.00 -13.31 -2.10
CA GLU A 372 -21.59 -13.12 -1.73
C GLU A 372 -20.71 -12.87 -2.95
N LEU A 373 -21.02 -13.51 -4.08
CA LEU A 373 -20.23 -13.37 -5.30
C LEU A 373 -20.29 -11.94 -5.86
N LEU A 374 -21.39 -11.20 -5.69
CA LEU A 374 -21.52 -9.79 -6.10
C LEU A 374 -20.62 -8.85 -5.28
N LYS A 375 -20.21 -9.27 -4.07
CA LYS A 375 -19.32 -8.52 -3.19
C LYS A 375 -17.85 -8.90 -3.38
N SER A 376 -17.57 -9.92 -4.18
CA SER A 376 -16.25 -10.52 -4.37
C SER A 376 -15.59 -10.08 -5.68
N ALA A 377 -14.26 -9.90 -5.64
CA ALA A 377 -13.44 -9.70 -6.84
C ALA A 377 -13.49 -10.91 -7.79
N GLU A 378 -13.83 -12.08 -7.25
CA GLU A 378 -13.91 -13.36 -7.97
C GLU A 378 -14.87 -13.30 -9.16
N LEU A 379 -16.01 -12.60 -9.01
CA LEU A 379 -16.96 -12.46 -10.11
C LEU A 379 -16.32 -11.78 -11.33
N THR A 380 -15.51 -10.76 -11.09
CA THR A 380 -14.76 -10.10 -12.17
C THR A 380 -13.76 -11.07 -12.79
N GLY A 381 -13.06 -11.87 -11.97
CA GLY A 381 -12.15 -12.91 -12.47
C GLY A 381 -12.84 -13.95 -13.34
N ILE A 382 -14.05 -14.39 -12.96
CA ILE A 382 -14.87 -15.34 -13.72
C ILE A 382 -15.24 -14.74 -15.07
N TRP A 383 -15.70 -13.49 -15.10
CA TRP A 383 -16.06 -12.82 -16.34
C TRP A 383 -14.86 -12.60 -17.25
N GLU A 384 -13.74 -12.12 -16.72
CA GLU A 384 -12.51 -11.91 -17.48
C GLU A 384 -11.94 -13.20 -18.06
N LYS A 385 -12.09 -14.34 -17.35
CA LYS A 385 -11.75 -15.67 -17.88
C LYS A 385 -12.65 -16.02 -19.07
N LYS A 386 -13.97 -15.96 -18.91
CA LYS A 386 -14.93 -16.31 -19.97
C LYS A 386 -14.78 -15.41 -21.20
N LEU A 387 -14.54 -14.11 -21.01
CA LEU A 387 -14.30 -13.17 -22.11
C LEU A 387 -13.05 -13.54 -22.92
N ARG A 388 -11.97 -14.00 -22.25
CA ARG A 388 -10.78 -14.51 -22.92
C ARG A 388 -11.01 -15.82 -23.66
N GLU A 389 -11.82 -16.72 -23.11
CA GLU A 389 -12.20 -17.95 -23.80
C GLU A 389 -13.06 -17.67 -25.04
N ILE A 390 -13.89 -16.62 -25.00
CA ILE A 390 -14.63 -16.13 -26.18
C ILE A 390 -13.67 -15.57 -27.23
N GLU A 391 -12.73 -14.72 -26.83
CA GLU A 391 -11.68 -14.19 -27.73
C GLU A 391 -10.86 -15.32 -28.36
N GLY A 392 -10.52 -16.34 -27.57
CA GLY A 392 -9.84 -17.56 -28.00
C GLY A 392 -10.71 -18.55 -28.78
N LYS A 393 -12.01 -18.25 -28.98
CA LYS A 393 -13.00 -19.11 -29.67
C LYS A 393 -13.20 -20.49 -29.03
N THR A 394 -12.91 -20.63 -27.74
CA THR A 394 -13.12 -21.85 -26.95
C THR A 394 -14.39 -21.81 -26.11
N TYR A 395 -15.08 -20.66 -26.06
CA TYR A 395 -16.35 -20.49 -25.37
C TYR A 395 -17.33 -19.64 -26.18
N SER A 396 -18.62 -19.94 -26.08
CA SER A 396 -19.66 -19.30 -26.89
C SER A 396 -20.15 -18.00 -26.24
N ALA A 397 -20.10 -16.90 -27.00
CA ALA A 397 -20.66 -15.62 -26.57
C ALA A 397 -22.16 -15.70 -26.28
N THR A 398 -22.90 -16.55 -27.00
CA THR A 398 -24.33 -16.76 -26.75
C THR A 398 -24.56 -17.42 -25.39
N VAL A 399 -23.79 -18.46 -25.09
CA VAL A 399 -23.88 -19.18 -23.80
C VAL A 399 -23.53 -18.24 -22.64
N PHE A 400 -22.47 -17.43 -22.79
CA PHE A 400 -22.12 -16.41 -21.81
C PHE A 400 -23.28 -15.45 -21.50
N LEU A 401 -23.98 -14.97 -22.53
CA LEU A 401 -25.10 -14.05 -22.38
C LEU A 401 -26.33 -14.72 -21.75
N GLU A 402 -26.57 -16.00 -22.05
CA GLU A 402 -27.66 -16.78 -21.43
C GLU A 402 -27.42 -16.97 -19.93
N GLU A 403 -26.21 -17.39 -19.55
CA GLU A 403 -25.83 -17.52 -18.14
C GLU A 403 -25.89 -16.18 -17.39
N LEU A 404 -25.47 -15.08 -18.02
CA LEU A 404 -25.56 -13.74 -17.45
C LEU A 404 -27.02 -13.33 -17.21
N LYS A 405 -27.91 -13.58 -18.18
CA LYS A 405 -29.34 -13.31 -18.03
C LYS A 405 -29.95 -14.15 -16.91
N GLN A 406 -29.57 -15.42 -16.80
CA GLN A 406 -30.01 -16.29 -15.73
C GLN A 406 -29.57 -15.75 -14.36
N MET A 407 -28.29 -15.44 -14.18
CA MET A 407 -27.76 -14.86 -12.93
C MET A 407 -28.50 -13.57 -12.55
N VAL A 408 -28.71 -12.65 -13.51
CA VAL A 408 -29.45 -11.41 -13.26
C VAL A 408 -30.90 -11.72 -12.85
N GLY A 409 -31.55 -12.67 -13.52
CA GLY A 409 -32.90 -13.10 -13.18
C GLY A 409 -33.00 -13.68 -11.76
N GLU A 410 -32.06 -14.53 -11.37
CA GLU A 410 -31.97 -15.12 -10.03
C GLU A 410 -31.74 -14.05 -8.95
N VAL A 411 -30.82 -13.11 -9.18
CA VAL A 411 -30.55 -11.99 -8.26
C VAL A 411 -31.80 -11.11 -8.11
N VAL A 412 -32.47 -10.76 -9.20
CA VAL A 412 -33.69 -9.94 -9.16
C VAL A 412 -34.80 -10.69 -8.41
N TYR A 413 -35.00 -11.98 -8.69
CA TYR A 413 -36.00 -12.79 -7.99
C TYR A 413 -35.69 -12.90 -6.49
N SER A 414 -34.42 -13.10 -6.12
CA SER A 414 -33.99 -13.12 -4.72
C SER A 414 -34.30 -11.81 -4.00
N VAL A 415 -34.04 -10.67 -4.65
CA VAL A 415 -34.33 -9.34 -4.08
C VAL A 415 -35.84 -9.11 -3.97
N LEU A 416 -36.63 -9.47 -4.98
CA LEU A 416 -38.10 -9.32 -4.96
C LEU A 416 -38.77 -10.24 -3.93
N SER A 417 -38.17 -11.39 -3.64
CA SER A 417 -38.67 -12.36 -2.66
C SER A 417 -38.29 -12.01 -1.22
N ASP A 418 -37.39 -11.05 -1.01
CA ASP A 418 -36.94 -10.63 0.32
C ASP A 418 -37.97 -9.71 1.00
N ASN A 419 -38.73 -10.29 1.93
CA ASN A 419 -39.75 -9.59 2.71
C ASN A 419 -39.24 -9.00 4.04
N THR A 420 -37.93 -8.96 4.26
CA THR A 420 -37.34 -8.52 5.55
C THR A 420 -37.39 -7.01 5.79
N ASN A 421 -37.90 -6.22 4.83
CA ASN A 421 -38.11 -4.75 4.90
C ASN A 421 -36.89 -3.97 5.41
N ARG A 422 -35.68 -4.47 5.10
CA ARG A 422 -34.42 -3.85 5.48
C ARG A 422 -34.17 -2.61 4.62
N ARG A 423 -33.70 -1.52 5.21
CA ARG A 423 -33.45 -0.23 4.53
C ARG A 423 -32.04 0.26 4.81
N VAL A 424 -31.45 0.92 3.81
CA VAL A 424 -30.20 1.66 3.98
C VAL A 424 -30.51 3.05 4.53
N THR A 425 -29.77 3.45 5.55
CA THR A 425 -29.77 4.81 6.09
C THR A 425 -29.28 5.77 5.02
N VAL A 426 -30.09 6.75 4.63
CA VAL A 426 -29.68 7.81 3.70
C VAL A 426 -29.10 8.96 4.53
N VAL A 427 -27.79 9.16 4.44
CA VAL A 427 -27.14 10.33 5.07
C VAL A 427 -27.50 11.56 4.22
N ALA A 428 -28.39 12.42 4.73
CA ALA A 428 -28.67 13.72 4.12
C ALA A 428 -27.50 14.68 4.34
N GLU A 429 -27.23 15.54 3.36
CA GLU A 429 -26.21 16.58 3.44
C GLU A 429 -26.45 17.47 4.67
N THR A 430 -25.62 17.31 5.70
CA THR A 430 -25.36 18.40 6.63
C THR A 430 -24.24 19.22 6.03
N THR A 431 -24.59 20.35 5.44
CA THR A 431 -23.65 21.41 5.10
C THR A 431 -22.76 21.66 6.31
N GLN A 432 -21.47 21.35 6.18
CA GLN A 432 -20.48 21.70 7.18
C GLN A 432 -20.31 23.23 7.16
N GLU A 433 -21.16 23.94 7.89
CA GLU A 433 -20.80 25.28 8.35
C GLU A 433 -19.62 25.12 9.32
N THR A 434 -18.44 25.55 8.87
CA THR A 434 -17.29 25.77 9.73
C THR A 434 -17.70 26.60 10.95
N PRO A 435 -17.47 26.15 12.20
CA PRO A 435 -17.78 26.95 13.37
C PRO A 435 -16.87 28.19 13.37
N LYS A 436 -17.45 29.38 13.18
CA LYS A 436 -16.75 30.64 13.44
C LYS A 436 -16.45 30.71 14.94
N GLU A 437 -15.17 30.84 15.29
CA GLU A 437 -14.72 31.14 16.64
C GLU A 437 -15.47 32.36 17.22
N PRO A 438 -16.04 32.26 18.43
CA PRO A 438 -16.60 33.43 19.09
C PRO A 438 -15.48 34.28 19.69
N LYS A 439 -15.36 35.51 19.19
CA LYS A 439 -14.51 36.57 19.77
C LYS A 439 -14.90 36.81 21.24
N LYS A 440 -13.92 36.69 22.13
CA LYS A 440 -13.99 37.09 23.54
C LYS A 440 -14.41 38.56 23.70
N LYS A 441 -15.48 38.81 24.45
CA LYS A 441 -15.68 40.06 25.22
C LYS A 441 -16.12 39.72 26.65
N ARG A 442 -15.57 40.49 27.59
CA ARG A 442 -15.61 40.33 29.05
C ARG A 442 -16.94 40.78 29.68
N ALA A 443 -17.19 40.19 30.87
CA ALA A 443 -18.05 40.60 31.99
C ALA A 443 -19.57 40.47 31.76
N SER A 444 -20.43 40.02 32.68
CA SER A 444 -20.39 39.87 34.15
C SER A 444 -21.52 38.91 34.60
N ALA A 445 -21.37 38.21 35.74
CA ALA A 445 -22.46 37.51 36.45
C ALA A 445 -23.30 38.52 37.29
N PRO A 446 -24.38 38.15 38.03
CA PRO A 446 -25.02 36.82 38.24
C PRO A 446 -26.59 36.82 38.29
N LYS A 447 -27.23 35.64 38.20
CA LYS A 447 -28.17 35.06 39.22
C LYS A 447 -29.08 33.93 38.68
N LYS A 448 -29.41 33.04 39.63
CA LYS A 448 -30.21 31.80 39.60
C LYS A 448 -31.65 31.99 39.08
N ALA A 449 -32.18 31.00 38.35
CA ALA A 449 -33.44 30.31 38.69
C ALA A 449 -33.76 29.12 37.77
N LYS A 450 -34.11 28.00 38.44
CA LYS A 450 -35.11 26.96 38.12
C LYS A 450 -34.86 25.98 36.96
N THR A 451 -34.56 24.77 37.41
CA THR A 451 -34.70 23.46 36.79
C THR A 451 -36.15 23.16 36.36
N GLU A 452 -36.31 22.73 35.10
CA GLU A 452 -37.39 21.84 34.68
C GLU A 452 -36.77 20.60 34.02
N ALA A 453 -37.28 19.45 34.43
CA ALA A 453 -36.74 18.12 34.13
C ALA A 453 -37.00 17.71 32.68
N LYS A 454 -35.95 17.23 31.99
CA LYS A 454 -36.04 16.54 30.70
C LYS A 454 -35.71 15.06 30.92
N VAL A 455 -36.69 14.20 30.66
CA VAL A 455 -36.61 12.75 30.73
C VAL A 455 -35.52 12.24 29.78
N THR A 456 -34.56 11.48 30.30
CA THR A 456 -33.51 10.78 29.54
C THR A 456 -33.93 9.33 29.29
N PRO A 457 -33.63 8.74 28.11
CA PRO A 457 -33.75 7.29 27.92
C PRO A 457 -32.67 6.60 28.76
N ALA A 458 -33.06 5.58 29.53
CA ALA A 458 -32.16 4.82 30.38
C ALA A 458 -31.07 4.12 29.55
N VAL A 459 -29.82 4.58 29.68
CA VAL A 459 -28.65 3.86 29.18
C VAL A 459 -28.41 2.67 30.11
N LEU A 460 -28.64 1.45 29.62
CA LEU A 460 -28.29 0.21 30.32
C LEU A 460 -26.79 0.22 30.61
N LYS A 461 -26.41 0.40 31.88
CA LYS A 461 -25.02 0.27 32.31
C LYS A 461 -24.67 -1.22 32.36
N ILE A 462 -23.83 -1.66 31.44
CA ILE A 462 -23.22 -2.99 31.49
C ILE A 462 -22.18 -3.05 32.61
N ASP A 463 -22.26 -4.09 33.43
CA ASP A 463 -21.30 -4.46 34.46
C ASP A 463 -20.85 -5.93 34.28
N ASP A 464 -20.00 -6.41 35.18
CA ASP A 464 -19.43 -7.77 35.12
C ASP A 464 -20.49 -8.88 35.13
N SER A 465 -21.72 -8.63 35.60
CA SER A 465 -22.82 -9.61 35.60
C SER A 465 -23.40 -9.89 34.19
N MET A 466 -23.01 -9.08 33.21
CA MET A 466 -23.48 -9.15 31.83
C MET A 466 -22.44 -9.77 30.89
N LEU A 467 -21.26 -10.15 31.39
CA LEU A 467 -20.25 -10.88 30.61
C LEU A 467 -20.81 -12.21 30.11
N GLY A 468 -20.58 -12.51 28.83
CA GLY A 468 -21.11 -13.71 28.18
C GLY A 468 -22.57 -13.62 27.73
N LYS A 469 -23.30 -12.55 28.06
CA LYS A 469 -24.66 -12.31 27.52
C LYS A 469 -24.59 -11.69 26.13
N ALA A 470 -25.68 -11.83 25.37
CA ALA A 470 -25.81 -11.26 24.04
C ALA A 470 -25.56 -9.74 24.04
N CYS A 471 -24.80 -9.29 23.07
CA CYS A 471 -24.45 -7.88 22.90
C CYS A 471 -25.71 -7.05 22.64
N PRO A 472 -25.93 -5.96 23.40
CA PRO A 472 -27.13 -5.15 23.26
C PRO A 472 -27.15 -4.32 21.96
N LEU A 473 -26.02 -4.22 21.25
CA LEU A 473 -25.93 -3.50 19.97
C LEU A 473 -26.24 -4.40 18.77
N CYS A 474 -25.60 -5.59 18.68
CA CYS A 474 -25.74 -6.44 17.49
C CYS A 474 -26.58 -7.71 17.73
N GLY A 475 -26.82 -8.12 18.97
CA GLY A 475 -27.54 -9.35 19.33
C GLY A 475 -26.87 -10.67 18.95
N LYS A 476 -25.80 -10.64 18.14
CA LYS A 476 -25.10 -11.82 17.59
C LYS A 476 -23.90 -12.25 18.43
N GLY A 477 -23.05 -11.29 18.81
CA GLY A 477 -21.90 -11.56 19.68
C GLY A 477 -22.26 -11.48 21.16
N ILE A 478 -21.33 -11.87 22.03
CA ILE A 478 -21.46 -11.75 23.48
C ILE A 478 -20.65 -10.56 24.02
N ILE A 479 -21.01 -10.06 25.19
CA ILE A 479 -20.25 -9.03 25.90
C ILE A 479 -18.96 -9.65 26.46
N ILE A 480 -17.83 -9.03 26.13
CA ILE A 480 -16.49 -9.41 26.59
C ILE A 480 -15.85 -8.25 27.36
N LYS A 481 -14.98 -8.57 28.32
CA LYS A 481 -14.26 -7.56 29.13
C LYS A 481 -12.88 -7.28 28.52
N GLY A 482 -12.61 -6.02 28.19
CA GLY A 482 -11.27 -5.53 27.83
C GLY A 482 -10.55 -4.88 29.02
N LYS A 483 -9.41 -4.21 28.78
CA LYS A 483 -8.67 -3.49 29.84
C LYS A 483 -9.28 -2.13 30.24
N THR A 484 -10.11 -1.53 29.39
CA THR A 484 -10.66 -0.16 29.60
C THR A 484 -12.17 -0.05 29.35
N ALA A 485 -12.80 -1.12 28.85
CA ALA A 485 -14.19 -1.11 28.42
C ALA A 485 -14.72 -2.55 28.26
N TYR A 486 -16.03 -2.71 28.33
CA TYR A 486 -16.76 -3.84 27.77
C TYR A 486 -16.89 -3.69 26.25
N GLY A 487 -16.72 -4.79 25.51
CA GLY A 487 -16.84 -4.86 24.05
C GLY A 487 -17.68 -6.04 23.59
N CYS A 488 -17.86 -6.22 22.28
CA CYS A 488 -18.57 -7.37 21.71
C CYS A 488 -17.60 -8.38 21.08
N SER A 489 -17.83 -9.68 21.23
CA SER A 489 -17.03 -10.73 20.58
C SER A 489 -17.14 -10.74 19.06
N ASP A 490 -18.22 -10.21 18.49
CA ASP A 490 -18.50 -10.15 17.05
C ASP A 490 -17.98 -8.86 16.39
N TRP A 491 -16.98 -8.22 17.01
CA TRP A 491 -16.38 -6.97 16.51
C TRP A 491 -15.73 -7.12 15.13
N LYS A 492 -15.21 -8.31 14.80
CA LYS A 492 -14.61 -8.61 13.49
C LYS A 492 -15.63 -8.54 12.33
N ASN A 493 -16.91 -8.78 12.62
CA ASN A 493 -18.00 -8.68 11.65
C ASN A 493 -18.70 -7.31 11.71
N GLY A 494 -18.07 -6.30 12.32
CA GLY A 494 -18.51 -4.91 12.27
C GLY A 494 -19.26 -4.40 13.50
N CYS A 495 -19.40 -5.17 14.58
CA CYS A 495 -20.04 -4.68 15.80
C CYS A 495 -19.16 -3.65 16.54
N THR A 496 -19.65 -2.43 16.70
CA THR A 496 -18.93 -1.32 17.36
C THR A 496 -19.26 -1.14 18.84
N PHE A 497 -19.89 -2.14 19.47
CA PHE A 497 -20.30 -2.03 20.86
C PHE A 497 -19.09 -1.85 21.77
N ARG A 498 -19.05 -0.72 22.46
CA ARG A 498 -18.01 -0.40 23.45
C ARG A 498 -18.59 0.49 24.54
N GLN A 499 -18.46 0.05 25.79
CA GLN A 499 -18.84 0.85 26.96
C GLN A 499 -17.67 0.88 27.95
N GLY A 500 -17.18 2.07 28.29
CA GLY A 500 -16.14 2.24 29.32
C GLY A 500 -16.60 1.74 30.69
N PHE A 501 -15.63 1.37 31.54
CA PHE A 501 -15.91 1.00 32.94
C PHE A 501 -16.51 2.14 33.77
#